data_AF-B1L6I2-F1
#
_entry.id   AF-B1L6I2-F1
#
_cell.length_a   1.000
_cell.length_b   1.000
_cell.length_c   1.000
_cell.angle_alpha   90.00
_cell.angle_beta   90.00
_cell.angle_gamma   90.00
#
_symmetry.space_group_name_H-M   'P 1'
#
loop_
_entity.id
_entity.type
_entity.pdbx_description
1 polymer ?
#
loop_
_entity_poly.entity_id
_entity_poly.type
_entity_poly.pdbx_seq_one_letter_code
_entity_poly.pdbx_strand_id
1 'polypeptide(L)'
;MREALIVFFALMLAFFLVTHYTPQAEYYEYKGKLRAYSLYAELESIEPRALIYARYKVDSFLYSMNNTACNVLPKIDGNEFREMIASDLSNKAFLPSIDLSFEAFETRGGEKGYFGEKCRNGGIGFTAKGKVGIEDGLTGIKGERNIDAMGCGITAYYRMKRMLDWLERDIKNAVSKCSLEGELSTSKYNLSAFFNCLKEAVAEIRKEYSSDLELKINYSYFYWFEDEKPRVYLHLYITLKDPYALIIAKGREYKGFVCLREMEIGS
;
A
#
# COMPACT_ATOMS: atom_id res chain seq x y z
N MET A 1 1.28 -84.27 -15.26
CA MET A 1 0.02 -83.61 -14.83
C MET A 1 0.11 -82.95 -13.45
N ARG A 2 0.72 -83.59 -12.44
CA ARG A 2 0.80 -83.06 -11.06
C ARG A 2 1.58 -81.73 -10.94
N GLU A 3 2.67 -81.59 -11.68
CA GLU A 3 3.54 -80.40 -11.65
C GLU A 3 2.89 -79.18 -12.32
N ALA A 4 2.18 -79.38 -13.44
CA ALA A 4 1.45 -78.31 -14.13
C ALA A 4 0.32 -77.72 -13.28
N LEU A 5 -0.34 -78.57 -12.47
CA LEU A 5 -1.37 -78.15 -11.51
C LEU A 5 -0.80 -77.30 -10.38
N ILE A 6 0.40 -77.63 -9.88
CA ILE A 6 1.08 -76.86 -8.83
C ILE A 6 1.51 -75.48 -9.36
N VAL A 7 2.04 -75.41 -10.58
CA VAL A 7 2.43 -74.14 -11.21
C VAL A 7 1.19 -73.27 -11.47
N PHE A 8 0.08 -73.85 -11.93
CA PHE A 8 -1.17 -73.13 -12.12
C PHE A 8 -1.74 -72.60 -10.80
N PHE A 9 -1.70 -73.41 -9.73
CA PHE A 9 -2.16 -72.99 -8.41
C PHE A 9 -1.28 -71.87 -7.83
N ALA A 10 0.04 -71.95 -7.99
CA ALA A 10 0.97 -70.91 -7.55
C ALA A 10 0.77 -69.60 -8.32
N LEU A 11 0.53 -69.67 -9.63
CA LEU A 11 0.20 -68.50 -10.46
C LEU A 11 -1.15 -67.88 -10.06
N MET A 12 -2.18 -68.69 -9.81
CA MET A 12 -3.48 -68.20 -9.33
C MET A 12 -3.39 -67.56 -7.94
N LEU A 13 -2.59 -68.11 -7.02
CA LEU A 13 -2.33 -67.54 -5.70
C LEU A 13 -1.54 -66.23 -5.78
N ALA A 14 -0.52 -66.18 -6.64
CA ALA A 14 0.22 -64.94 -6.91
C ALA A 14 -0.69 -63.87 -7.52
N PHE A 15 -1.59 -64.25 -8.45
CA PHE A 15 -2.57 -63.32 -9.04
C PHE A 15 -3.57 -62.81 -7.98
N PHE A 16 -4.06 -63.69 -7.09
CA PHE A 16 -4.94 -63.30 -5.99
C PHE A 16 -4.26 -62.34 -4.99
N LEU A 17 -2.97 -62.58 -4.66
CA LEU A 17 -2.18 -61.74 -3.76
C LEU A 17 -1.83 -60.38 -4.38
N VAL A 18 -1.66 -60.30 -5.70
CA VAL A 18 -1.37 -59.05 -6.42
C VAL A 18 -2.63 -58.22 -6.72
N THR A 19 -3.81 -58.83 -6.75
CA THR A 19 -5.08 -58.15 -7.10
C THR A 19 -5.93 -57.74 -5.91
N HIS A 20 -5.59 -58.15 -4.68
CA HIS A 20 -6.24 -57.63 -3.47
C HIS A 20 -5.67 -56.26 -3.12
N TYR A 21 -6.16 -55.22 -3.80
CA TYR A 21 -6.15 -53.87 -3.25
C TYR A 21 -6.84 -53.93 -1.88
N THR A 22 -6.05 -53.83 -0.82
CA THR A 22 -6.61 -53.90 0.53
C THR A 22 -7.41 -52.63 0.80
N PRO A 23 -8.50 -52.68 1.60
CA PRO A 23 -9.24 -51.49 2.02
C PRO A 23 -8.33 -50.43 2.67
N GLN A 24 -7.23 -50.89 3.27
CA GLN A 24 -6.20 -50.05 3.85
C GLN A 24 -5.38 -49.30 2.79
N ALA A 25 -5.05 -49.94 1.66
CA ALA A 25 -4.40 -49.26 0.53
C ALA A 25 -5.31 -48.21 -0.11
N GLU A 26 -6.59 -48.52 -0.33
CA GLU A 26 -7.57 -47.54 -0.84
C GLU A 26 -7.77 -46.36 0.13
N TYR A 27 -7.80 -46.63 1.43
CA TYR A 27 -7.89 -45.60 2.47
C TYR A 27 -6.67 -44.67 2.50
N TYR A 28 -5.46 -45.21 2.33
CA TYR A 28 -4.24 -44.42 2.23
C TYR A 28 -4.19 -43.60 0.93
N GLU A 29 -4.63 -44.17 -0.19
CA GLU A 29 -4.72 -43.45 -1.46
C GLU A 29 -5.75 -42.30 -1.38
N TYR A 30 -6.91 -42.55 -0.80
CA TYR A 30 -7.95 -41.54 -0.58
C TYR A 30 -7.46 -40.41 0.34
N LYS A 31 -6.76 -40.74 1.43
CA LYS A 31 -6.08 -39.75 2.29
C LYS A 31 -5.03 -38.95 1.54
N GLY A 32 -4.23 -39.59 0.69
CA GLY A 32 -3.26 -38.92 -0.17
C GLY A 32 -3.92 -37.91 -1.11
N LYS A 33 -5.04 -38.28 -1.74
CA LYS A 33 -5.84 -37.37 -2.58
C LYS A 33 -6.36 -36.18 -1.79
N LEU A 34 -6.95 -36.41 -0.62
CA LEU A 34 -7.43 -35.32 0.25
C LEU A 34 -6.31 -34.36 0.67
N ARG A 35 -5.13 -34.89 1.01
CA ARG A 35 -3.97 -34.07 1.35
C ARG A 35 -3.47 -33.25 0.16
N ALA A 36 -3.43 -33.84 -1.04
CA ALA A 36 -3.10 -33.11 -2.26
C ALA A 36 -4.07 -31.95 -2.52
N TYR A 37 -5.38 -32.16 -2.30
CA TYR A 37 -6.37 -31.08 -2.39
C TYR A 37 -6.15 -29.99 -1.34
N SER A 38 -5.85 -30.35 -0.09
CA SER A 38 -5.53 -29.36 0.94
C SER A 38 -4.27 -28.55 0.61
N LEU A 39 -3.22 -29.21 0.10
CA LEU A 39 -1.99 -28.55 -0.34
C LEU A 39 -2.28 -27.57 -1.47
N TYR A 40 -3.05 -27.99 -2.48
CA TYR A 40 -3.45 -27.12 -3.58
C TYR A 40 -4.24 -25.91 -3.08
N ALA A 41 -5.20 -26.11 -2.18
CA ALA A 41 -5.99 -25.02 -1.60
C ALA A 41 -5.12 -24.01 -0.81
N GLU A 42 -4.14 -24.50 -0.03
CA GLU A 42 -3.20 -23.62 0.65
C GLU A 42 -2.38 -22.81 -0.35
N LEU A 43 -1.81 -23.46 -1.37
CA LEU A 43 -0.99 -22.83 -2.41
C LEU A 43 -1.77 -21.75 -3.18
N GLU A 44 -3.02 -22.04 -3.58
CA GLU A 44 -3.91 -21.07 -4.24
C GLU A 44 -4.24 -19.87 -3.35
N SER A 45 -4.27 -20.07 -2.03
CA SER A 45 -4.62 -19.01 -1.08
C SER A 45 -3.48 -18.03 -0.77
N ILE A 46 -2.23 -18.33 -1.15
CA ILE A 46 -1.08 -17.49 -0.78
C ILE A 46 -1.11 -16.14 -1.50
N GLU A 47 -1.49 -16.12 -2.78
CA GLU A 47 -1.61 -14.89 -3.57
C GLU A 47 -2.61 -13.87 -2.94
N PRO A 48 -3.87 -14.23 -2.65
CA PRO A 48 -4.79 -13.30 -2.01
C PRO A 48 -4.33 -12.90 -0.59
N ARG A 49 -3.72 -13.81 0.18
CA ARG A 49 -3.15 -13.47 1.50
C ARG A 49 -2.00 -12.47 1.38
N ALA A 50 -1.12 -12.61 0.39
CA ALA A 50 -0.03 -11.68 0.13
C ALA A 50 -0.55 -10.29 -0.24
N LEU A 51 -1.59 -10.22 -1.09
CA LEU A 51 -2.24 -8.95 -1.43
C LEU A 51 -2.93 -8.29 -0.23
N ILE A 52 -3.63 -9.06 0.60
CA ILE A 52 -4.25 -8.56 1.84
C ILE A 52 -3.18 -8.03 2.80
N TYR A 53 -2.06 -8.76 2.95
CA TYR A 53 -0.93 -8.32 3.76
C TYR A 53 -0.32 -7.02 3.25
N ALA A 54 -0.05 -6.93 1.95
CA ALA A 54 0.47 -5.73 1.32
C ALA A 54 -0.48 -4.53 1.54
N ARG A 55 -1.79 -4.74 1.35
CA ARG A 55 -2.82 -3.74 1.63
C ARG A 55 -2.82 -3.31 3.10
N TYR A 56 -2.73 -4.26 4.02
CA TYR A 56 -2.67 -3.98 5.45
C TYR A 56 -1.46 -3.12 5.83
N LYS A 57 -0.29 -3.36 5.23
CA LYS A 57 0.91 -2.51 5.45
C LYS A 57 0.73 -1.10 4.90
N VAL A 58 0.13 -0.96 3.71
CA VAL A 58 -0.19 0.35 3.13
C VAL A 58 -1.20 1.11 4.01
N ASP A 59 -2.26 0.46 4.46
CA ASP A 59 -3.27 1.09 5.31
C ASP A 59 -2.70 1.44 6.70
N SER A 60 -1.84 0.60 7.26
CA SER A 60 -1.15 0.89 8.52
C SER A 60 -0.23 2.10 8.40
N PHE A 61 0.48 2.21 7.27
CA PHE A 61 1.29 3.39 6.93
C PHE A 61 0.42 4.65 6.77
N LEU A 62 -0.68 4.58 6.01
CA LEU A 62 -1.58 5.71 5.85
C LEU A 62 -2.21 6.13 7.18
N TYR A 63 -2.56 5.17 8.04
CA TYR A 63 -3.10 5.46 9.36
C TYR A 63 -2.08 6.16 10.26
N SER A 64 -0.80 5.75 10.25
CA SER A 64 0.24 6.38 11.05
C SER A 64 0.68 7.75 10.52
N MET A 65 0.56 7.97 9.21
CA MET A 65 0.91 9.23 8.55
C MET A 65 -0.23 10.25 8.51
N ASN A 66 -1.43 9.91 8.96
CA ASN A 66 -2.56 10.82 8.88
C ASN A 66 -2.35 12.04 9.79
N ASN A 67 -2.62 13.24 9.27
CA ASN A 67 -2.28 14.52 9.90
C ASN A 67 -0.77 14.73 10.10
N THR A 68 0.05 14.36 9.11
CA THR A 68 1.50 14.62 9.12
C THR A 68 1.98 15.21 7.80
N ALA A 69 3.29 15.47 7.66
CA ALA A 69 3.88 16.16 6.52
C ALA A 69 3.87 15.39 5.17
N CYS A 70 3.38 14.13 5.15
CA CYS A 70 3.33 13.27 3.96
C CYS A 70 4.64 13.20 3.15
N ASN A 71 5.76 13.08 3.84
CA ASN A 71 7.11 13.09 3.28
C ASN A 71 7.75 11.69 3.18
N VAL A 72 7.24 10.72 3.95
CA VAL A 72 7.75 9.34 3.97
C VAL A 72 7.10 8.52 2.86
N LEU A 73 7.79 7.51 2.33
CA LEU A 73 7.23 6.56 1.37
C LEU A 73 6.81 5.26 2.06
N PRO A 74 5.68 4.64 1.64
CA PRO A 74 5.27 3.34 2.17
C PRO A 74 6.33 2.28 1.87
N LYS A 75 6.56 1.39 2.83
CA LYS A 75 7.39 0.19 2.68
C LYS A 75 6.62 -1.03 3.17
N ILE A 76 6.77 -2.14 2.47
CA ILE A 76 6.11 -3.41 2.78
C ILE A 76 7.22 -4.43 3.03
N ASP A 77 7.45 -4.76 4.31
CA ASP A 77 8.42 -5.79 4.67
C ASP A 77 7.82 -7.18 4.40
N GLY A 78 8.48 -8.03 3.62
CA GLY A 78 8.02 -9.40 3.35
C GLY A 78 8.32 -10.40 4.46
N ASN A 79 9.23 -10.09 5.41
CA ASN A 79 9.67 -11.04 6.43
C ASN A 79 8.55 -11.47 7.36
N GLU A 80 7.79 -10.51 7.89
CA GLU A 80 6.65 -10.79 8.78
C GLU A 80 5.58 -11.64 8.08
N PHE A 81 5.32 -11.40 6.79
CA PHE A 81 4.42 -12.25 6.01
C PHE A 81 4.94 -13.69 5.92
N ARG A 82 6.23 -13.85 5.61
CA ARG A 82 6.87 -15.17 5.50
C ARG A 82 6.78 -15.93 6.82
N GLU A 83 7.08 -15.29 7.93
CA GLU A 83 7.00 -15.90 9.27
C GLU A 83 5.56 -16.31 9.62
N MET A 84 4.58 -15.42 9.38
CA MET A 84 3.17 -15.69 9.65
C MET A 84 2.65 -16.89 8.84
N ILE A 85 2.90 -16.91 7.53
CA ILE A 85 2.44 -18.01 6.67
C ILE A 85 3.22 -19.29 6.99
N ALA A 86 4.53 -19.20 7.27
CA ALA A 86 5.32 -20.36 7.65
C ALA A 86 4.77 -21.03 8.90
N SER A 87 4.39 -20.24 9.91
CA SER A 87 3.77 -20.75 11.13
C SER A 87 2.39 -21.38 10.88
N ASP A 88 1.51 -20.72 10.11
CA ASP A 88 0.17 -21.26 9.78
C ASP A 88 0.26 -22.60 9.05
N LEU A 89 1.13 -22.70 8.04
CA LEU A 89 1.32 -23.91 7.25
C LEU A 89 2.00 -25.02 8.06
N SER A 90 2.98 -24.68 8.91
CA SER A 90 3.63 -25.67 9.79
C SER A 90 2.63 -26.31 10.75
N ASN A 91 1.68 -25.55 11.29
CA ASN A 91 0.61 -26.09 12.15
C ASN A 91 -0.31 -27.08 11.42
N LYS A 92 -0.32 -27.08 10.08
CA LYS A 92 -1.08 -28.00 9.22
C LYS A 92 -0.24 -29.17 8.69
N ALA A 93 0.97 -29.33 9.23
CA ALA A 93 2.01 -30.28 8.78
C ALA A 93 2.45 -30.04 7.33
N PHE A 94 2.52 -28.79 6.90
CA PHE A 94 3.11 -28.38 5.64
C PHE A 94 4.47 -27.71 5.88
N LEU A 95 5.40 -27.93 4.95
CA LEU A 95 6.74 -27.34 4.93
C LEU A 95 6.80 -26.31 3.79
N PRO A 96 6.71 -25.01 4.12
CA PRO A 96 6.66 -23.97 3.11
C PRO A 96 8.04 -23.43 2.73
N SER A 97 8.18 -23.05 1.47
CA SER A 97 9.30 -22.27 0.92
C SER A 97 8.72 -21.03 0.26
N ILE A 98 8.87 -19.86 0.90
CA ILE A 98 8.22 -18.61 0.46
C ILE A 98 9.31 -17.60 0.10
N ASP A 99 9.45 -17.34 -1.19
CA ASP A 99 10.32 -16.31 -1.72
C ASP A 99 9.48 -15.25 -2.46
N LEU A 100 8.89 -14.34 -1.69
CA LEU A 100 8.09 -13.23 -2.19
C LEU A 100 8.74 -11.89 -1.87
N SER A 101 8.73 -11.04 -2.87
CA SER A 101 9.07 -9.63 -2.79
C SER A 101 7.81 -8.78 -2.82
N PHE A 102 7.83 -7.67 -2.09
CA PHE A 102 6.75 -6.71 -2.02
C PHE A 102 7.27 -5.33 -2.34
N GLU A 103 6.55 -4.59 -3.18
CA GLU A 103 6.91 -3.21 -3.51
C GLU A 103 5.69 -2.32 -3.44
N ALA A 104 5.88 -1.07 -3.03
CA ALA A 104 4.89 -0.03 -3.14
C ALA A 104 5.32 0.96 -4.22
N PHE A 105 4.36 1.43 -5.03
CA PHE A 105 4.62 2.32 -6.15
C PHE A 105 3.50 3.34 -6.30
N GLU A 106 3.72 4.33 -7.14
CA GLU A 106 2.71 5.33 -7.44
C GLU A 106 1.78 4.88 -8.58
N THR A 107 0.47 5.00 -8.37
CA THR A 107 -0.54 4.74 -9.41
C THR A 107 -0.78 5.95 -10.30
N ARG A 108 -1.06 5.72 -11.58
CA ARG A 108 -1.43 6.70 -12.60
C ARG A 108 -2.95 6.91 -12.70
N GLY A 109 -3.75 6.01 -12.13
CA GLY A 109 -5.20 6.02 -12.18
C GLY A 109 -5.73 5.36 -13.45
N GLY A 110 -6.86 4.64 -13.33
CA GLY A 110 -7.50 3.93 -14.43
C GLY A 110 -6.85 2.58 -14.78
N GLU A 111 -5.97 2.06 -13.94
CA GLU A 111 -5.42 0.72 -14.06
C GLU A 111 -6.52 -0.35 -13.93
N LYS A 112 -6.42 -1.42 -14.73
CA LYS A 112 -7.30 -2.59 -14.70
C LYS A 112 -6.55 -3.81 -14.19
N GLY A 113 -7.24 -4.74 -13.54
CA GLY A 113 -6.67 -6.00 -13.06
C GLY A 113 -5.97 -5.90 -11.70
N TYR A 114 -6.21 -4.81 -10.96
CA TYR A 114 -5.64 -4.60 -9.63
C TYR A 114 -6.63 -5.12 -8.59
N PHE A 115 -6.15 -5.87 -7.61
CA PHE A 115 -6.98 -6.29 -6.50
C PHE A 115 -7.54 -5.07 -5.74
N GLY A 116 -8.88 -5.02 -5.59
CA GLY A 116 -9.60 -3.94 -4.91
C GLY A 116 -9.92 -2.71 -5.78
N GLU A 117 -10.01 -2.87 -7.10
CA GLU A 117 -10.17 -1.82 -8.13
C GLU A 117 -10.91 -0.54 -7.68
N LYS A 118 -10.11 0.54 -7.55
CA LYS A 118 -10.46 1.98 -7.55
C LYS A 118 -9.16 2.80 -7.38
N CYS A 119 -8.13 2.47 -8.17
CA CYS A 119 -6.85 3.16 -8.07
C CYS A 119 -7.02 4.61 -8.51
N ARG A 120 -6.56 5.54 -7.66
CA ARG A 120 -6.59 6.97 -7.98
C ARG A 120 -5.27 7.40 -8.58
N ASN A 121 -5.31 8.46 -9.39
CA ASN A 121 -4.08 9.07 -9.90
C ASN A 121 -3.26 9.66 -8.75
N GLY A 122 -1.98 9.29 -8.70
CA GLY A 122 -1.04 9.58 -7.62
C GLY A 122 -1.43 8.96 -6.28
N GLY A 123 -2.06 7.79 -6.32
CA GLY A 123 -2.30 6.93 -5.17
C GLY A 123 -1.16 5.95 -4.90
N ILE A 124 -1.39 4.99 -4.00
CA ILE A 124 -0.41 3.96 -3.64
C ILE A 124 -0.85 2.62 -4.24
N GLY A 125 -0.03 2.08 -5.14
CA GLY A 125 -0.10 0.71 -5.64
C GLY A 125 0.84 -0.19 -4.85
N PHE A 126 0.58 -1.49 -4.85
CA PHE A 126 1.47 -2.49 -4.25
C PHE A 126 1.51 -3.77 -5.08
N THR A 127 2.65 -4.45 -5.04
CA THR A 127 2.88 -5.72 -5.73
C THR A 127 3.28 -6.81 -4.74
N ALA A 128 3.00 -8.06 -5.11
CA ALA A 128 3.58 -9.25 -4.52
C ALA A 128 4.10 -10.12 -5.67
N LYS A 129 5.42 -10.37 -5.71
CA LYS A 129 6.06 -11.12 -6.80
C LYS A 129 7.06 -12.14 -6.28
N GLY A 130 7.03 -13.33 -6.84
CA GLY A 130 8.04 -14.35 -6.57
C GLY A 130 7.51 -15.77 -6.66
N LYS A 131 8.12 -16.67 -5.90
CA LYS A 131 7.82 -18.11 -5.93
C LYS A 131 7.43 -18.61 -4.56
N VAL A 132 6.49 -19.55 -4.56
CA VAL A 132 6.07 -20.23 -3.35
C VAL A 132 5.99 -21.73 -3.60
N GLY A 133 6.58 -22.49 -2.68
CA GLY A 133 6.47 -23.94 -2.62
C GLY A 133 5.84 -24.36 -1.29
N ILE A 134 5.04 -25.41 -1.33
CA ILE A 134 4.54 -26.11 -0.15
C ILE A 134 4.78 -27.60 -0.34
N GLU A 135 5.37 -28.24 0.66
CA GLU A 135 5.50 -29.69 0.74
C GLU A 135 4.63 -30.23 1.88
N ASP A 136 3.90 -31.30 1.63
CA ASP A 136 3.20 -32.05 2.66
C ASP A 136 4.20 -32.90 3.46
N GLY A 137 4.41 -32.57 4.73
CA GLY A 137 5.33 -33.30 5.60
C GLY A 137 4.93 -34.75 5.91
N LEU A 138 3.68 -35.15 5.63
CA LEU A 138 3.18 -36.52 5.84
C LEU A 138 3.29 -37.40 4.59
N THR A 139 3.17 -36.82 3.40
CA THR A 139 3.09 -37.57 2.13
C THR A 139 4.25 -37.28 1.19
N GLY A 140 5.00 -36.19 1.41
CA GLY A 140 6.08 -35.72 0.53
C GLY A 140 5.58 -35.07 -0.78
N ILE A 141 4.27 -34.94 -0.96
CA ILE A 141 3.69 -34.27 -2.12
C ILE A 141 4.09 -32.80 -2.09
N LYS A 142 4.54 -32.27 -3.23
CA LYS A 142 4.97 -30.87 -3.37
C LYS A 142 4.13 -30.14 -4.38
N GLY A 143 3.88 -28.87 -4.12
CA GLY A 143 3.28 -27.94 -5.07
C GLY A 143 4.07 -26.64 -5.10
N GLU A 144 4.20 -26.06 -6.28
CA GLU A 144 4.90 -24.80 -6.50
C GLU A 144 4.05 -23.86 -7.34
N ARG A 145 4.15 -22.57 -7.07
CA ARG A 145 3.44 -21.51 -7.78
C ARG A 145 4.28 -20.26 -7.90
N ASN A 146 4.20 -19.61 -9.06
CA ASN A 146 4.66 -18.24 -9.24
C ASN A 146 3.52 -17.28 -8.89
N ILE A 147 3.84 -16.23 -8.15
CA ILE A 147 2.92 -15.16 -7.81
C ILE A 147 3.39 -13.91 -8.54
N ASP A 148 2.48 -13.28 -9.29
CA ASP A 148 2.64 -11.95 -9.86
C ASP A 148 1.31 -11.23 -9.74
N ALA A 149 1.16 -10.51 -8.63
CA ALA A 149 -0.11 -9.89 -8.26
C ALA A 149 0.10 -8.42 -7.90
N MET A 150 -0.91 -7.61 -8.23
CA MET A 150 -0.91 -6.17 -7.98
C MET A 150 -2.23 -5.74 -7.34
N GLY A 151 -2.18 -4.73 -6.49
CA GLY A 151 -3.35 -4.10 -5.89
C GLY A 151 -3.09 -2.62 -5.62
N CYS A 152 -4.11 -1.89 -5.17
CA CYS A 152 -3.95 -0.49 -4.82
C CYS A 152 -4.80 -0.04 -3.63
N GLY A 153 -4.33 1.03 -3.00
CA GLY A 153 -5.06 1.83 -2.02
C GLY A 153 -6.02 2.81 -2.69
N ILE A 154 -7.17 3.04 -2.07
CA ILE A 154 -8.03 4.17 -2.46
C ILE A 154 -7.48 5.39 -1.71
N THR A 155 -6.57 6.13 -2.34
CA THR A 155 -5.90 7.31 -1.77
C THR A 155 -5.23 8.10 -2.88
N ALA A 156 -4.97 9.40 -2.67
CA ALA A 156 -4.16 10.24 -3.54
C ALA A 156 -2.81 10.66 -2.90
N TYR A 157 -2.23 9.84 -2.01
CA TYR A 157 -1.04 10.17 -1.21
C TYR A 157 0.13 10.82 -1.98
N TYR A 158 0.61 10.20 -3.07
CA TYR A 158 1.73 10.72 -3.85
C TYR A 158 1.39 12.05 -4.53
N ARG A 159 0.16 12.18 -5.03
CA ARG A 159 -0.34 13.44 -5.58
C ARG A 159 -0.39 14.53 -4.51
N MET A 160 -0.90 14.22 -3.32
CA MET A 160 -0.95 15.16 -2.20
C MET A 160 0.45 15.62 -1.79
N LYS A 161 1.41 14.69 -1.72
CA LYS A 161 2.82 15.03 -1.45
C LYS A 161 3.35 16.03 -2.47
N ARG A 162 3.19 15.76 -3.77
CA ARG A 162 3.65 16.68 -4.84
C ARG A 162 2.93 18.03 -4.80
N MET A 163 1.61 18.02 -4.58
CA MET A 163 0.84 19.25 -4.49
C MET A 163 1.30 20.12 -3.33
N LEU A 164 1.67 19.54 -2.18
CA LEU A 164 2.27 20.32 -1.09
C LEU A 164 3.62 20.93 -1.48
N ASP A 165 4.46 20.19 -2.21
CA ASP A 165 5.75 20.70 -2.69
C ASP A 165 5.56 21.84 -3.73
N TRP A 166 4.50 21.80 -4.55
CA TRP A 166 4.13 22.88 -5.48
C TRP A 166 3.52 24.09 -4.76
N LEU A 167 2.58 23.86 -3.82
CA LEU A 167 1.97 24.91 -3.01
C LEU A 167 3.02 25.70 -2.24
N GLU A 168 4.03 25.03 -1.68
CA GLU A 168 5.14 25.69 -0.98
C GLU A 168 5.88 26.69 -1.90
N ARG A 169 6.13 26.28 -3.15
CA ARG A 169 6.79 27.13 -4.16
C ARG A 169 5.92 28.30 -4.57
N ASP A 170 4.64 28.04 -4.83
CA ASP A 170 3.71 29.07 -5.32
C ASP A 170 3.42 30.12 -4.24
N ILE A 171 3.31 29.71 -2.97
CA ILE A 171 3.19 30.63 -1.84
C ILE A 171 4.45 31.49 -1.69
N LYS A 172 5.65 30.89 -1.75
CA LYS A 172 6.91 31.67 -1.69
C LYS A 172 6.97 32.71 -2.81
N ASN A 173 6.62 32.30 -4.04
CA ASN A 173 6.57 33.21 -5.18
C ASN A 173 5.52 34.31 -5.02
N ALA A 174 4.35 33.99 -4.47
CA ALA A 174 3.30 34.97 -4.19
C ALA A 174 3.76 36.01 -3.15
N VAL A 175 4.35 35.57 -2.04
CA VAL A 175 4.89 36.47 -1.01
C VAL A 175 5.96 37.39 -1.59
N SER A 176 6.90 36.87 -2.39
CA SER A 176 7.95 37.68 -3.03
C SER A 176 7.40 38.69 -4.04
N LYS A 177 6.26 38.42 -4.70
CA LYS A 177 5.60 39.35 -5.62
C LYS A 177 4.82 40.44 -4.90
N CYS A 178 4.33 40.15 -3.70
CA CYS A 178 3.69 41.15 -2.87
C CYS A 178 4.75 42.07 -2.28
N SER A 179 4.95 43.22 -2.92
CA SER A 179 5.94 44.20 -2.50
C SER A 179 5.51 44.94 -1.23
N LEU A 180 6.43 45.10 -0.28
CA LEU A 180 6.31 46.10 0.79
C LEU A 180 6.70 47.50 0.28
N GLU A 181 7.44 47.56 -0.83
CA GLU A 181 7.88 48.78 -1.50
C GLU A 181 6.80 49.24 -2.50
N GLY A 182 6.22 50.42 -2.28
CA GLY A 182 5.32 51.03 -3.24
C GLY A 182 6.09 51.68 -4.39
N GLU A 183 5.55 51.62 -5.62
CA GLU A 183 6.10 52.30 -6.82
C GLU A 183 6.08 53.84 -6.78
N LEU A 184 5.78 54.45 -5.63
CA LEU A 184 5.77 55.90 -5.47
C LEU A 184 6.80 56.29 -4.41
N SER A 185 7.97 56.68 -4.89
CA SER A 185 9.00 57.65 -4.43
C SER A 185 8.84 58.46 -3.12
N THR A 186 8.03 58.05 -2.14
CA THR A 186 7.85 58.74 -0.86
C THR A 186 7.50 57.73 0.25
N SER A 187 8.52 57.19 0.92
CA SER A 187 8.60 56.90 2.37
C SER A 187 7.47 56.14 3.10
N LYS A 188 6.44 55.60 2.45
CA LYS A 188 5.34 54.89 3.12
C LYS A 188 5.20 53.48 2.57
N TYR A 189 5.85 52.56 3.26
CA TYR A 189 5.53 51.14 3.16
C TYR A 189 4.04 50.91 3.46
N ASN A 190 3.37 50.12 2.62
CA ASN A 190 1.93 49.89 2.73
C ASN A 190 1.62 48.44 3.10
N LEU A 191 1.65 48.14 4.40
CA LEU A 191 1.29 46.83 4.96
C LEU A 191 -0.11 46.38 4.52
N SER A 192 -1.07 47.30 4.39
CA SER A 192 -2.42 46.95 3.92
C SER A 192 -2.41 46.46 2.47
N ALA A 193 -1.60 47.06 1.59
CA ALA A 193 -1.46 46.62 0.20
C ALA A 193 -0.80 45.24 0.12
N PHE A 194 0.24 44.99 0.93
CA PHE A 194 0.88 43.69 1.04
C PHE A 194 -0.11 42.59 1.45
N PHE A 195 -0.88 42.79 2.52
CA PHE A 195 -1.85 41.79 2.99
C PHE A 195 -3.03 41.59 2.02
N ASN A 196 -3.45 42.63 1.31
CA ASN A 196 -4.47 42.50 0.26
C ASN A 196 -3.95 41.65 -0.92
N CYS A 197 -2.74 41.93 -1.40
CA CYS A 197 -2.06 41.13 -2.43
C CYS A 197 -1.93 39.66 -2.00
N LEU A 198 -1.47 39.41 -0.77
CA LEU A 198 -1.30 38.05 -0.26
C LEU A 198 -2.64 37.31 -0.16
N LYS A 199 -3.70 37.99 0.28
CA LYS A 199 -5.04 37.42 0.36
C LYS A 199 -5.57 37.03 -1.01
N GLU A 200 -5.37 37.87 -2.03
CA GLU A 200 -5.77 37.58 -3.41
C GLU A 200 -4.97 36.41 -3.98
N ALA A 201 -3.64 36.40 -3.84
CA ALA A 201 -2.79 35.31 -4.31
C ALA A 201 -3.13 33.96 -3.65
N VAL A 202 -3.38 33.93 -2.34
CA VAL A 202 -3.81 32.70 -1.65
C VAL A 202 -5.19 32.23 -2.15
N ALA A 203 -6.09 33.16 -2.50
CA ALA A 203 -7.39 32.81 -3.07
C ALA A 203 -7.26 32.21 -4.48
N GLU A 204 -6.33 32.70 -5.29
CA GLU A 204 -6.02 32.13 -6.62
C GLU A 204 -5.45 30.72 -6.50
N ILE A 205 -4.44 30.53 -5.64
CA ILE A 205 -3.85 29.21 -5.36
C ILE A 205 -4.94 28.23 -4.91
N ARG A 206 -5.88 28.64 -4.05
CA ARG A 206 -6.97 27.74 -3.65
C ARG A 206 -7.85 27.28 -4.80
N LYS A 207 -8.11 28.14 -5.80
CA LYS A 207 -8.95 27.81 -6.96
C LYS A 207 -8.27 26.79 -7.88
N GLU A 208 -6.96 26.88 -8.03
CA GLU A 208 -6.20 26.01 -8.95
C GLU A 208 -6.12 24.55 -8.44
N TYR A 209 -6.06 24.34 -7.12
CA TYR A 209 -5.72 23.04 -6.53
C TYR A 209 -6.94 22.24 -5.98
N SER A 210 -8.19 22.67 -6.21
CA SER A 210 -9.38 22.15 -5.50
C SER A 210 -10.34 21.26 -6.32
N SER A 211 -9.87 20.53 -7.34
CA SER A 211 -10.77 19.70 -8.18
C SER A 211 -11.30 18.44 -7.48
N ASP A 212 -10.48 17.73 -6.69
CA ASP A 212 -10.89 16.50 -5.98
C ASP A 212 -10.20 16.27 -4.62
N LEU A 213 -9.55 17.33 -4.10
CA LEU A 213 -8.94 17.42 -2.79
C LEU A 213 -9.40 18.71 -2.10
N GLU A 214 -9.50 18.66 -0.77
CA GLU A 214 -9.86 19.81 0.05
C GLU A 214 -8.58 20.52 0.53
N LEU A 215 -8.35 21.75 0.05
CA LEU A 215 -7.22 22.58 0.46
C LEU A 215 -7.66 23.68 1.44
N LYS A 216 -6.96 23.78 2.57
CA LYS A 216 -7.04 24.91 3.51
C LYS A 216 -5.65 25.49 3.72
N ILE A 217 -5.56 26.81 3.69
CA ILE A 217 -4.31 27.55 3.94
C ILE A 217 -4.63 28.58 5.02
N ASN A 218 -4.09 28.40 6.23
CA ASN A 218 -4.15 29.39 7.29
C ASN A 218 -2.78 30.05 7.43
N TYR A 219 -2.74 31.29 7.87
CA TYR A 219 -1.48 31.93 8.20
C TYR A 219 -1.66 32.91 9.36
N SER A 220 -0.59 33.05 10.13
CA SER A 220 -0.41 34.09 11.13
C SER A 220 0.78 34.94 10.71
N TYR A 221 0.79 36.19 11.18
CA TYR A 221 1.85 37.12 10.82
C TYR A 221 2.33 37.88 12.05
N PHE A 222 3.62 38.21 12.04
CA PHE A 222 4.26 39.14 12.94
C PHE A 222 4.96 40.20 12.10
N TYR A 223 4.83 41.48 12.47
CA TYR A 223 5.52 42.55 11.77
C TYR A 223 6.25 43.44 12.77
N TRP A 224 7.39 43.96 12.34
CA TRP A 224 8.22 44.87 13.12
C TRP A 224 8.94 45.84 12.18
N PHE A 225 9.68 46.78 12.75
CA PHE A 225 10.53 47.69 11.99
C PHE A 225 11.99 47.43 12.33
N GLU A 226 12.84 47.34 11.33
CA GLU A 226 14.30 47.20 11.41
C GLU A 226 14.91 48.27 10.52
N ASP A 227 15.72 49.17 11.11
CA ASP A 227 16.32 50.31 10.40
C ASP A 227 15.31 51.15 9.57
N GLU A 228 14.16 51.48 10.18
CA GLU A 228 13.02 52.18 9.55
C GLU A 228 12.31 51.41 8.41
N LYS A 229 12.72 50.17 8.13
CA LYS A 229 12.08 49.30 7.14
C LYS A 229 11.15 48.30 7.83
N PRO A 230 9.90 48.13 7.38
CA PRO A 230 9.03 47.11 7.92
C PRO A 230 9.52 45.73 7.48
N ARG A 231 9.45 44.81 8.42
CA ARG A 231 9.68 43.39 8.25
C ARG A 231 8.40 42.65 8.52
N VAL A 232 8.15 41.58 7.77
CA VAL A 232 7.01 40.71 7.97
C VAL A 232 7.48 39.27 8.04
N TYR A 233 7.08 38.60 9.11
CA TYR A 233 7.20 37.17 9.27
C TYR A 233 5.84 36.52 9.10
N LEU A 234 5.75 35.55 8.21
CA LEU A 234 4.56 34.76 7.96
C LEU A 234 4.81 33.33 8.41
N HIS A 235 3.93 32.84 9.28
CA HIS A 235 3.85 31.42 9.60
C HIS A 235 2.58 30.86 8.97
N LEU A 236 2.73 29.99 7.96
CA LEU A 236 1.62 29.38 7.25
C LEU A 236 1.44 27.91 7.64
N TYR A 237 0.18 27.52 7.78
CA TYR A 237 -0.28 26.17 8.05
C TYR A 237 -1.22 25.71 6.92
N ILE A 238 -0.74 24.78 6.11
CA ILE A 238 -1.43 24.22 4.95
C ILE A 238 -1.98 22.85 5.33
N THR A 239 -3.26 22.64 5.08
CA THR A 239 -3.93 21.34 5.21
C THR A 239 -4.45 20.93 3.85
N LEU A 240 -4.00 19.78 3.37
CA LEU A 240 -4.53 19.14 2.18
C LEU A 240 -5.22 17.85 2.61
N LYS A 241 -6.50 17.70 2.28
CA LYS A 241 -7.29 16.53 2.64
C LYS A 241 -7.79 15.82 1.40
N ASP A 242 -7.59 14.52 1.38
CA ASP A 242 -8.26 13.60 0.47
C ASP A 242 -9.53 13.09 1.17
N PRO A 243 -10.74 13.51 0.77
CA PRO A 243 -11.98 13.04 1.39
C PRO A 243 -12.40 11.62 0.97
N TYR A 244 -11.84 11.09 -0.13
CA TYR A 244 -12.21 9.77 -0.67
C TYR A 244 -11.24 8.67 -0.26
N ALA A 245 -10.17 8.99 0.46
CA ALA A 245 -9.25 7.98 0.95
C ALA A 245 -9.97 6.95 1.82
N LEU A 246 -9.61 5.68 1.68
CA LEU A 246 -10.15 4.57 2.45
C LEU A 246 -9.01 3.80 3.11
N ILE A 247 -9.00 3.78 4.44
CA ILE A 247 -7.94 3.17 5.25
C ILE A 247 -8.57 2.14 6.18
N ILE A 248 -8.10 0.90 6.15
CA ILE A 248 -8.53 -0.14 7.11
C ILE A 248 -7.42 -0.37 8.12
N ALA A 249 -7.65 0.04 9.36
CA ALA A 249 -6.68 -0.11 10.45
C ALA A 249 -7.36 -0.55 11.74
N LYS A 250 -6.70 -1.40 12.54
CA LYS A 250 -7.22 -1.87 13.84
C LYS A 250 -8.65 -2.43 13.75
N GLY A 251 -8.97 -3.14 12.66
CA GLY A 251 -10.31 -3.73 12.43
C GLY A 251 -11.42 -2.73 12.13
N ARG A 252 -11.10 -1.47 11.79
CA ARG A 252 -12.07 -0.41 11.47
C ARG A 252 -11.73 0.26 10.16
N GLU A 253 -12.76 0.70 9.45
CA GLU A 253 -12.67 1.54 8.26
C GLU A 253 -12.62 3.02 8.66
N TYR A 254 -11.65 3.76 8.12
CA TYR A 254 -11.50 5.20 8.25
C TYR A 254 -11.62 5.84 6.87
N LYS A 255 -12.42 6.90 6.79
CA LYS A 255 -12.62 7.69 5.56
C LYS A 255 -11.88 9.00 5.65
N GLY A 256 -11.19 9.31 4.57
CA GLY A 256 -10.40 10.51 4.41
C GLY A 256 -8.98 10.40 4.95
N PHE A 257 -8.10 11.22 4.40
CA PHE A 257 -6.68 11.28 4.75
C PHE A 257 -6.19 12.72 4.66
N VAL A 258 -5.32 13.14 5.58
CA VAL A 258 -4.88 14.53 5.72
C VAL A 258 -3.36 14.60 5.69
N CYS A 259 -2.85 15.47 4.82
CA CYS A 259 -1.46 15.92 4.82
C CYS A 259 -1.38 17.37 5.32
N LEU A 260 -0.33 17.66 6.07
CA LEU A 260 -0.05 18.98 6.61
C LEU A 260 1.25 19.54 6.02
N ARG A 261 1.38 20.87 5.98
CA ARG A 261 2.66 21.53 5.75
C ARG A 261 2.69 22.82 6.55
N GLU A 262 3.74 22.96 7.34
CA GLU A 262 4.09 24.21 8.01
C GLU A 262 5.23 24.86 7.25
N MET A 263 5.17 26.18 7.14
CA MET A 263 6.22 26.95 6.48
C MET A 263 6.34 28.34 7.11
N GLU A 264 7.57 28.82 7.13
CA GLU A 264 7.94 30.11 7.68
C GLU A 264 8.61 30.93 6.57
N ILE A 265 8.14 32.17 6.38
CA ILE A 265 8.66 33.09 5.38
C ILE A 265 8.90 34.44 6.06
N GLY A 266 10.16 34.88 6.09
CA GLY A 266 10.54 36.23 6.51
C GLY A 266 10.84 37.12 5.30
N SER A 267 10.39 38.37 5.35
CA SER A 267 10.73 39.45 4.42
C SER A 267 11.10 40.73 5.16
#